data_AF-A0A2R6M5K0-F1
#
_entry.id   AF-A0A2R6M5K0-F1
#
_cell.length_a   1.000
_cell.length_b   1.000
_cell.length_c   1.000
_cell.angle_alpha   90.00
_cell.angle_beta   90.00
_cell.angle_gamma   90.00
#
_symmetry.space_group_name_H-M   'P 1'
#
loop_
_entity.id
_entity.type
_entity.pdbx_description
1 polymer ?
#
loop_
_entity_poly.entity_id
_entity_poly.type
_entity_poly.pdbx_seq_one_letter_code
_entity_poly.pdbx_strand_id
1 'polypeptide(L)'
;MASDTDDRSSSALNPEERRWLDRVRAATSLSQLREITGADSDHEAYVQTKPTWEQLRGRKLGDPAPADGLPGDRVVVEGQPFSVHGITHADTDAERAFLREHVREFLRADESVHCEQGVRPMYFEDFERVTEIDDYRWAMHHSRQLDLSSHVDGLIEETFDEEESGVTGNISSAASRFRDVAYSLIDSGADVYGNTFASALGDAASTFLMDHEHLATGEDFTSHELSKAAAEDPSKLPALQQYYKRAFLPQPLEREWLRRHDHELELFTHARNERIAAWALYHADGSRPVHLIVGAAHQPGVVYYLEAYRENRWDYGEFEFVP
;
A
#
# COMPACT_ATOMS: atom_id res chain seq x y z
N MET A 1 41.52 -33.41 7.04
CA MET A 1 40.32 -34.06 6.47
C MET A 1 39.16 -33.11 6.69
N ALA A 2 38.52 -32.69 5.58
CA ALA A 2 37.16 -32.16 5.38
C ALA A 2 36.51 -31.38 6.55
N SER A 3 35.87 -30.22 6.36
CA SER A 3 35.42 -29.50 5.18
C SER A 3 34.85 -28.18 5.70
N ASP A 4 35.41 -27.08 5.22
CA ASP A 4 34.74 -25.86 4.73
C ASP A 4 33.25 -25.70 5.08
N THR A 5 32.87 -24.68 5.86
CA THR A 5 32.33 -23.40 5.34
C THR A 5 31.28 -23.58 4.26
N ASP A 6 30.04 -23.89 4.66
CA ASP A 6 28.89 -23.74 3.77
C ASP A 6 27.59 -23.46 4.55
N ASP A 7 27.57 -22.37 5.31
CA ASP A 7 26.32 -21.89 5.95
C ASP A 7 26.17 -20.36 5.90
N ARG A 8 26.88 -19.71 4.96
CA ARG A 8 26.74 -18.27 4.65
C ARG A 8 26.38 -18.01 3.19
N SER A 9 26.09 -19.05 2.39
CA SER A 9 25.76 -18.92 0.96
C SER A 9 24.25 -18.81 0.68
N SER A 10 23.36 -18.90 1.68
CA SER A 10 21.90 -18.99 1.43
C SER A 10 21.15 -17.65 1.31
N SER A 11 21.74 -16.51 1.70
CA SER A 11 21.05 -15.21 1.64
C SER A 11 21.26 -14.44 0.34
N ALA A 12 22.43 -14.57 -0.29
CA ALA A 12 22.75 -13.81 -1.50
C ALA A 12 22.03 -14.40 -2.72
N LEU A 13 21.32 -13.55 -3.46
CA LEU A 13 20.72 -13.94 -4.75
C LEU A 13 21.81 -14.33 -5.75
N ASN A 14 21.61 -15.40 -6.52
CA ASN A 14 22.47 -15.74 -7.64
C ASN A 14 22.20 -14.82 -8.87
N PRO A 15 23.07 -14.79 -9.89
CA PRO A 15 22.90 -13.89 -11.04
C PRO A 15 21.60 -14.10 -11.84
N GLU A 16 21.07 -15.32 -11.89
CA GLU A 16 19.82 -15.62 -12.58
C GLU A 16 18.61 -15.12 -11.79
N GLU A 17 18.59 -15.37 -10.47
CA GLU A 17 17.59 -14.83 -9.55
C GLU A 17 17.54 -13.30 -9.59
N ARG A 18 18.71 -12.64 -9.63
CA ARG A 18 18.79 -11.17 -9.78
C ARG A 18 18.20 -10.71 -11.11
N ARG A 19 18.58 -11.36 -12.22
CA ARG A 19 18.03 -11.04 -13.56
C ARG A 19 16.52 -11.24 -13.60
N TRP A 20 16.00 -12.31 -13.01
CA TRP A 20 14.57 -12.58 -12.94
C TRP A 20 13.84 -11.48 -12.15
N LEU A 21 14.33 -11.15 -10.94
CA LEU A 21 13.75 -10.07 -10.14
C LEU A 21 13.77 -8.72 -10.85
N ASP A 22 14.87 -8.38 -11.52
CA ASP A 22 14.98 -7.11 -12.23
C ASP A 22 14.04 -7.09 -13.46
N ARG A 23 13.83 -8.21 -14.14
CA ARG A 23 12.82 -8.33 -15.22
C ARG A 23 11.40 -8.15 -14.69
N VAL A 24 11.02 -8.81 -13.60
CA VAL A 24 9.69 -8.65 -12.99
C VAL A 24 9.50 -7.22 -12.51
N ARG A 25 10.50 -6.62 -11.85
CA ARG A 25 10.47 -5.23 -11.39
C ARG A 25 10.29 -4.21 -12.53
N ALA A 26 10.86 -4.50 -13.70
CA ALA A 26 10.76 -3.65 -14.88
C ALA A 26 9.49 -3.89 -15.69
N ALA A 27 8.72 -4.95 -15.41
CA ALA A 27 7.50 -5.25 -16.15
C ALA A 27 6.41 -4.22 -15.83
N THR A 28 5.77 -3.73 -16.88
CA THR A 28 4.69 -2.74 -16.84
C THR A 28 3.34 -3.33 -17.24
N SER A 29 3.28 -4.63 -17.56
CA SER A 29 2.03 -5.33 -17.87
C SER A 29 2.06 -6.82 -17.53
N LEU A 30 0.89 -7.41 -17.31
CA LEU A 30 0.72 -8.85 -17.08
C LEU A 30 1.12 -9.68 -18.30
N SER A 31 0.97 -9.15 -19.52
CA SER A 31 1.45 -9.85 -20.72
C SER A 31 2.98 -9.96 -20.75
N GLN A 32 3.71 -8.93 -20.30
CA GLN A 32 5.16 -9.05 -20.10
C GLN A 32 5.49 -10.04 -18.99
N LEU A 33 4.68 -10.09 -17.94
CA LEU A 33 4.86 -11.08 -16.88
C LEU A 33 4.70 -12.51 -17.43
N ARG A 34 3.72 -12.72 -18.30
CA ARG A 34 3.52 -13.99 -19.02
C ARG A 34 4.71 -14.35 -19.90
N GLU A 35 5.34 -13.39 -20.58
CA GLU A 35 6.59 -13.62 -21.32
C GLU A 35 7.78 -13.94 -20.40
N ILE A 36 7.79 -13.44 -19.17
CA ILE A 36 8.83 -13.73 -18.17
C ILE A 36 8.68 -15.14 -17.62
N THR A 37 7.46 -15.57 -17.31
CA THR A 37 7.17 -16.86 -16.69
C THR A 37 6.96 -18.00 -17.68
N GLY A 38 6.54 -17.68 -18.92
CA GLY A 38 6.12 -18.67 -19.90
C GLY A 38 4.74 -19.27 -19.62
N ALA A 39 3.92 -18.61 -18.78
CA ALA A 39 2.57 -19.08 -18.43
C ALA A 39 1.60 -19.01 -19.61
N ASP A 40 0.50 -19.76 -19.56
CA ASP A 40 -0.49 -19.82 -20.64
C ASP A 40 -1.45 -18.62 -20.63
N SER A 41 -1.57 -17.94 -19.49
CA SER A 41 -2.41 -16.75 -19.32
C SER A 41 -1.78 -15.68 -18.44
N ASP A 42 -2.27 -14.44 -18.58
CA ASP A 42 -1.85 -13.30 -17.76
C ASP A 42 -2.18 -13.50 -16.26
N HIS A 43 -3.32 -14.13 -15.97
CA HIS A 43 -3.73 -14.45 -14.60
C HIS A 43 -2.82 -15.51 -13.98
N GLU A 44 -2.55 -16.58 -14.71
CA GLU A 44 -1.60 -17.62 -14.27
C GLU A 44 -0.20 -17.05 -14.06
N ALA A 45 0.26 -16.17 -14.96
CA ALA A 45 1.54 -15.48 -14.81
C ALA A 45 1.62 -14.69 -13.49
N TYR A 46 0.55 -13.95 -13.15
CA TYR A 46 0.46 -13.20 -11.89
C TYR A 46 0.56 -14.12 -10.68
N VAL A 47 -0.28 -15.16 -10.62
CA VAL A 47 -0.35 -16.09 -9.48
C VAL A 47 0.97 -16.86 -9.31
N GLN A 48 1.55 -17.36 -10.41
CA GLN A 48 2.82 -18.10 -10.37
C GLN A 48 4.01 -17.22 -10.01
N THR A 49 3.98 -15.92 -10.33
CA THR A 49 5.08 -15.00 -10.01
C THR A 49 5.15 -14.73 -8.51
N LYS A 50 4.01 -14.62 -7.82
CA LYS A 50 3.91 -14.18 -6.43
C LYS A 50 4.86 -14.93 -5.46
N PRO A 51 4.87 -16.28 -5.39
CA PRO A 51 5.75 -16.99 -4.45
C PRO A 51 7.24 -16.77 -4.72
N THR A 52 7.65 -16.83 -5.99
CA THR A 52 9.04 -16.60 -6.39
C THR A 52 9.46 -15.15 -6.14
N TRP A 53 8.57 -14.19 -6.41
CA TRP A 53 8.79 -12.79 -6.10
C TRP A 53 8.99 -12.58 -4.60
N GLU A 54 8.06 -13.04 -3.77
CA GLU A 54 8.12 -12.86 -2.32
C GLU A 54 9.43 -13.42 -1.74
N GLN A 55 9.78 -14.64 -2.15
CA GLN A 55 11.00 -15.31 -1.71
C GLN A 55 12.26 -14.54 -2.11
N LEU A 56 12.42 -14.21 -3.40
CA LEU A 56 13.63 -13.57 -3.91
C LEU A 56 13.72 -12.11 -3.44
N ARG A 57 12.59 -11.40 -3.37
CA ARG A 57 12.51 -10.03 -2.85
C ARG A 57 12.81 -10.01 -1.36
N GLY A 58 12.31 -10.96 -0.58
CA GLY A 58 12.64 -11.14 0.82
C GLY A 58 14.14 -11.32 1.04
N ARG A 59 14.77 -12.25 0.30
CA ARG A 59 16.24 -12.43 0.33
C ARG A 59 17.02 -11.18 -0.07
N LYS A 60 16.53 -10.41 -1.05
CA LYS A 60 17.16 -9.14 -1.48
C LYS A 60 17.09 -8.06 -0.39
N LEU A 61 15.98 -7.98 0.32
CA LEU A 61 15.75 -6.98 1.36
C LEU A 61 16.48 -7.32 2.66
N GLY A 62 16.66 -8.61 2.97
CA GLY A 62 17.31 -9.06 4.20
C GLY A 62 16.38 -9.00 5.41
N ASP A 63 16.92 -8.77 6.60
CA ASP A 63 16.12 -8.57 7.82
C ASP A 63 15.75 -7.08 7.99
N PRO A 64 14.61 -6.77 8.64
CA PRO A 64 14.22 -5.38 8.88
C PRO A 64 15.26 -4.70 9.77
N ALA A 65 15.80 -3.59 9.29
CA ALA A 65 16.66 -2.75 10.09
C ALA A 65 15.83 -2.03 11.16
N PRO A 66 16.33 -1.92 12.41
CA PRO A 66 15.78 -0.98 13.38
C PRO A 66 15.81 0.43 12.80
N ALA A 67 14.74 1.21 13.05
CA ALA A 67 14.66 2.61 12.62
C ALA A 67 14.93 3.54 13.80
N ASP A 68 15.87 4.47 13.63
CA ASP A 68 16.09 5.60 14.54
C ASP A 68 15.04 6.69 14.23
N GLY A 69 13.76 6.40 14.49
CA GLY A 69 12.63 7.29 14.21
C GLY A 69 11.41 6.56 13.63
N LEU A 70 10.48 7.31 13.02
CA LEU A 70 9.33 6.73 12.34
C LEU A 70 9.83 5.95 11.10
N PRO A 71 9.66 4.61 11.03
CA PRO A 71 10.16 3.84 9.91
C PRO A 71 9.51 4.26 8.59
N GLY A 72 10.30 4.29 7.53
CA GLY A 72 9.83 4.69 6.21
C GLY A 72 10.90 4.52 5.14
N ASP A 73 10.48 4.54 3.88
CA ASP A 73 11.39 4.60 2.73
C ASP A 73 11.61 6.03 2.31
N ARG A 74 12.88 6.37 2.04
CA ARG A 74 13.26 7.70 1.58
C ARG A 74 13.54 7.71 0.09
N VAL A 75 12.88 8.60 -0.64
CA VAL A 75 13.12 8.88 -2.06
C VAL A 75 13.57 10.34 -2.19
N VAL A 76 14.57 10.61 -3.03
CA VAL A 76 14.99 11.98 -3.35
C VAL A 76 14.65 12.26 -4.81
N VAL A 77 13.78 13.23 -5.05
CA VAL A 77 13.35 13.67 -6.39
C VAL A 77 13.89 15.07 -6.59
N GLU A 78 14.74 15.31 -7.60
CA GLU A 78 15.28 16.65 -7.90
C GLU A 78 15.93 17.37 -6.68
N GLY A 79 16.50 16.61 -5.74
CA GLY A 79 17.10 17.14 -4.51
C GLY A 79 16.11 17.29 -3.34
N GLN A 80 14.81 17.19 -3.58
CA GLN A 80 13.74 17.19 -2.59
C GLN A 80 13.61 15.80 -1.92
N PRO A 81 13.81 15.68 -0.60
CA PRO A 81 13.60 14.41 0.09
C PRO A 81 12.13 14.17 0.45
N PHE A 82 11.68 12.95 0.18
CA PHE A 82 10.38 12.40 0.57
C PHE A 82 10.60 11.18 1.46
N SER A 83 9.93 11.13 2.60
CA SER A 83 9.92 9.97 3.49
C SER A 83 8.50 9.40 3.54
N VAL A 84 8.33 8.15 3.13
CA VAL A 84 7.03 7.47 3.08
C VAL A 84 6.94 6.48 4.25
N HIS A 85 6.10 6.80 5.23
CA HIS A 85 5.95 6.06 6.48
C HIS A 85 4.68 5.23 6.47
N GLY A 86 4.83 3.90 6.55
CA GLY A 86 3.72 2.97 6.61
C GLY A 86 3.21 2.74 8.04
N ILE A 87 1.92 2.92 8.29
CA ILE A 87 1.25 2.73 9.59
C ILE A 87 0.16 1.66 9.52
N THR A 88 -0.43 1.28 10.67
CA THR A 88 -1.45 0.23 10.73
C THR A 88 -2.89 0.73 10.58
N HIS A 89 -3.17 2.00 10.91
CA HIS A 89 -4.56 2.53 11.06
C HIS A 89 -5.35 1.93 12.23
N ALA A 90 -4.71 1.25 13.18
CA ALA A 90 -5.41 0.56 14.26
C ALA A 90 -5.93 1.49 15.38
N ASP A 91 -5.56 2.77 15.35
CA ASP A 91 -5.91 3.78 16.35
C ASP A 91 -5.67 3.38 17.82
N THR A 92 -4.63 2.58 18.08
CA THR A 92 -4.29 2.21 19.45
C THR A 92 -3.60 3.37 20.17
N ASP A 93 -3.69 3.41 21.50
CA ASP A 93 -2.96 4.40 22.31
C ASP A 93 -1.44 4.36 22.04
N ALA A 94 -0.89 3.16 21.83
CA ALA A 94 0.53 2.95 21.56
C ALA A 94 0.95 3.54 20.21
N GLU A 95 0.21 3.22 19.14
CA GLU A 95 0.46 3.76 17.81
C GLU A 95 0.26 5.28 17.80
N ARG A 96 -0.85 5.77 18.38
CA ARG A 96 -1.17 7.19 18.50
C ARG A 96 -0.07 7.97 19.21
N ALA A 97 0.43 7.47 20.34
CA ALA A 97 1.53 8.10 21.08
C ALA A 97 2.80 8.16 20.22
N PHE A 98 3.18 7.03 19.60
CA PHE A 98 4.37 6.90 18.77
C PHE A 98 4.34 7.81 17.54
N LEU A 99 3.23 7.83 16.79
CA LEU A 99 3.08 8.69 15.62
C LEU A 99 3.12 10.17 15.98
N ARG A 100 2.39 10.57 17.04
CA ARG A 100 2.34 11.96 17.48
C ARG A 100 3.66 12.46 18.02
N GLU A 101 4.48 11.61 18.63
CA GLU A 101 5.84 11.95 19.03
C GLU A 101 6.69 12.37 17.82
N HIS A 102 6.80 11.50 16.81
CA HIS A 102 7.63 11.73 15.63
C HIS A 102 7.11 12.87 14.74
N VAL A 103 5.79 12.95 14.53
CA VAL A 103 5.21 14.05 13.74
C VAL A 103 5.44 15.41 14.40
N ARG A 104 5.45 15.49 15.74
CA ARG A 104 5.83 16.75 16.43
C ARG A 104 7.28 17.13 16.14
N GLU A 105 8.19 16.17 16.01
CA GLU A 105 9.59 16.43 15.69
C GLU A 105 9.73 16.96 14.27
N PHE A 106 9.07 16.35 13.28
CA PHE A 106 9.05 16.82 11.90
C PHE A 106 8.54 18.27 11.82
N LEU A 107 7.41 18.56 12.48
CA LEU A 107 6.84 19.91 12.49
C LEU A 107 7.73 20.94 13.21
N ARG A 108 8.45 20.54 14.28
CA ARG A 108 9.45 21.40 14.94
C ARG A 108 10.65 21.69 14.06
N ALA A 109 11.02 20.74 13.20
CA ALA A 109 12.05 20.90 12.17
C ALA A 109 11.56 21.69 10.95
N ASP A 110 10.30 22.17 10.97
CA ASP A 110 9.66 22.93 9.89
C ASP A 110 9.49 22.12 8.59
N GLU A 111 9.39 20.80 8.72
CA GLU A 111 9.15 19.85 7.63
C GLU A 111 7.65 19.77 7.29
N SER A 112 7.34 19.33 6.06
CA SER A 112 5.97 19.18 5.57
C SER A 112 5.45 17.78 5.89
N VAL A 113 4.24 17.68 6.43
CA VAL A 113 3.62 16.39 6.78
C VAL A 113 2.26 16.28 6.11
N HIS A 114 2.12 15.28 5.24
CA HIS A 114 0.85 14.89 4.64
C HIS A 114 0.47 13.48 5.09
N CYS A 115 -0.82 13.20 5.21
CA CYS A 115 -1.31 11.87 5.55
C CYS A 115 -2.50 11.48 4.68
N GLU A 116 -2.75 10.18 4.54
CA GLU A 116 -3.98 9.68 3.91
C GLU A 116 -5.23 10.28 4.55
N GLN A 117 -6.29 10.44 3.76
CA GLN A 117 -7.58 10.90 4.27
C GLN A 117 -8.10 9.95 5.36
N GLY A 118 -8.53 10.50 6.50
CA GLY A 118 -8.97 9.73 7.67
C GLY A 118 -7.89 9.53 8.74
N VAL A 119 -6.60 9.59 8.37
CA VAL A 119 -5.48 9.50 9.32
C VAL A 119 -5.37 10.76 10.18
N ARG A 120 -5.69 11.94 9.62
CA ARG A 120 -5.62 13.21 10.36
C ARG A 120 -6.62 13.26 11.52
N PRO A 121 -7.94 13.05 11.34
CA PRO A 121 -8.86 13.04 12.48
C PRO A 121 -8.54 11.92 13.46
N MET A 122 -8.01 10.79 12.98
CA MET A 122 -7.59 9.68 13.83
C MET A 122 -6.45 10.09 14.76
N TYR A 123 -5.33 10.62 14.26
CA TYR A 123 -4.12 10.81 15.06
C TYR A 123 -3.67 12.25 15.28
N PHE A 124 -4.08 13.20 14.44
CA PHE A 124 -3.45 14.52 14.28
C PHE A 124 -4.46 15.68 14.17
N GLU A 125 -5.68 15.51 14.69
CA GLU A 125 -6.75 16.52 14.58
C GLU A 125 -6.29 17.91 15.08
N ASP A 126 -5.53 17.93 16.18
CA ASP A 126 -4.98 19.12 16.83
C ASP A 126 -3.69 19.67 16.16
N PHE A 127 -3.22 19.07 15.06
CA PHE A 127 -2.01 19.49 14.37
C PHE A 127 -2.40 20.27 13.10
N GLU A 128 -2.52 21.58 13.23
CA GLU A 128 -2.94 22.49 12.13
C GLU A 128 -2.08 22.37 10.87
N ARG A 129 -0.80 22.01 11.02
CA ARG A 129 0.18 21.90 9.92
C ARG A 129 0.21 20.53 9.24
N VAL A 130 -0.51 19.53 9.76
CA VAL A 130 -0.67 18.23 9.08
C VAL A 130 -1.82 18.34 8.11
N THR A 131 -1.57 17.99 6.84
CA THR A 131 -2.57 18.13 5.76
C THR A 131 -3.00 16.75 5.27
N GLU A 132 -4.31 16.55 5.07
CA GLU A 132 -4.81 15.33 4.42
C GLU A 132 -4.60 15.38 2.92
N ILE A 133 -4.26 14.23 2.36
CA ILE A 133 -4.29 13.96 0.94
C ILE A 133 -5.75 13.68 0.57
N ASP A 134 -6.20 14.13 -0.60
CA ASP A 134 -7.57 13.85 -1.08
C ASP A 134 -7.72 12.49 -1.76
N ASP A 135 -6.86 11.53 -1.42
CA ASP A 135 -6.72 10.25 -2.10
C ASP A 135 -8.01 9.42 -2.09
N TYR A 136 -8.72 9.41 -0.96
CA TYR A 136 -10.00 8.73 -0.87
C TYR A 136 -11.11 9.45 -1.66
N ARG A 137 -11.22 10.79 -1.55
CA ARG A 137 -12.17 11.59 -2.36
C ARG A 137 -11.93 11.41 -3.85
N TRP A 138 -10.66 11.36 -4.26
CA TRP A 138 -10.26 11.09 -5.63
C TRP A 138 -10.70 9.71 -6.10
N ALA A 139 -10.48 8.66 -5.30
CA ALA A 139 -10.93 7.30 -5.63
C ALA A 139 -12.47 7.23 -5.76
N MET A 140 -13.20 7.88 -4.84
CA MET A 140 -14.66 7.99 -4.91
C MET A 140 -15.13 8.71 -6.19
N HIS A 141 -14.49 9.83 -6.53
CA HIS A 141 -14.84 10.61 -7.72
C HIS A 141 -14.67 9.78 -9.00
N HIS A 142 -13.55 9.08 -9.14
CA HIS A 142 -13.27 8.24 -10.31
C HIS A 142 -14.12 6.96 -10.33
N SER A 143 -14.45 6.39 -9.17
CA SER A 143 -15.37 5.24 -9.10
C SER A 143 -16.75 5.59 -9.67
N ARG A 144 -17.30 6.77 -9.35
CA ARG A 144 -18.59 7.25 -9.89
C ARG A 144 -18.61 7.41 -11.41
N GLN A 145 -17.45 7.57 -12.05
CA GLN A 145 -17.35 7.70 -13.51
C GLN A 145 -17.26 6.35 -14.22
N LEU A 146 -16.98 5.27 -13.48
CA LEU A 146 -17.11 3.92 -13.99
C LEU A 146 -18.62 3.65 -14.11
N ASP A 147 -19.15 3.64 -15.34
CA ASP A 147 -20.56 3.33 -15.68
C ASP A 147 -20.90 1.85 -15.39
N LEU A 148 -20.57 1.41 -14.18
CA LEU A 148 -20.76 0.09 -13.58
C LEU A 148 -21.73 0.26 -12.42
N SER A 149 -22.49 -0.78 -12.09
CA SER A 149 -23.23 -0.80 -10.82
C SER A 149 -22.22 -0.76 -9.67
N SER A 150 -21.96 0.42 -9.09
CA SER A 150 -21.00 0.57 -8.00
C SER A 150 -21.47 -0.27 -6.82
N HIS A 151 -20.55 -1.02 -6.22
CA HIS A 151 -20.84 -1.77 -5.00
C HIS A 151 -21.10 -0.82 -3.81
N VAL A 152 -20.75 0.45 -3.94
CA VAL A 152 -20.87 1.49 -2.92
C VAL A 152 -22.08 2.42 -3.17
N ASP A 153 -22.81 2.26 -4.27
CA ASP A 153 -24.02 3.05 -4.56
C ASP A 153 -25.00 3.03 -3.36
N GLY A 154 -25.44 4.22 -2.95
CA GLY A 154 -26.32 4.47 -1.79
C GLY A 154 -25.66 5.04 -0.53
N LEU A 155 -24.40 4.70 -0.22
CA LEU A 155 -23.62 5.38 0.84
C LEU A 155 -23.06 6.74 0.39
N ILE A 156 -22.95 6.85 -0.92
CA ILE A 156 -22.35 7.94 -1.68
C ILE A 156 -23.19 9.23 -1.61
N GLU A 157 -24.52 9.12 -1.52
CA GLU A 157 -25.44 10.26 -1.37
C GLU A 157 -25.43 10.77 0.07
N GLU A 158 -25.40 9.90 1.08
CA GLU A 158 -25.32 10.29 2.50
C GLU A 158 -23.97 10.93 2.88
N THR A 159 -22.89 10.61 2.16
CA THR A 159 -21.53 11.12 2.44
C THR A 159 -21.36 12.63 2.23
N PHE A 160 -22.24 13.28 1.45
CA PHE A 160 -22.12 14.71 1.11
C PHE A 160 -23.38 15.54 1.42
N ASP A 161 -24.52 14.91 1.73
CA ASP A 161 -25.74 15.63 2.11
C ASP A 161 -25.91 15.86 3.62
N GLU A 162 -25.08 15.22 4.47
CA GLU A 162 -25.13 15.43 5.92
C GLU A 162 -23.89 16.19 6.43
N GLU A 163 -24.07 17.48 6.74
CA GLU A 163 -23.10 18.31 7.49
C GLU A 163 -22.77 17.77 8.90
N GLU A 164 -23.34 16.64 9.34
CA GLU A 164 -23.24 16.11 10.71
C GLU A 164 -22.64 14.70 10.85
N SER A 165 -22.48 13.90 9.79
CA SER A 165 -21.88 12.55 9.87
C SER A 165 -20.53 12.49 9.14
N GLY A 166 -19.46 12.72 9.90
CA GLY A 166 -18.10 12.90 9.37
C GLY A 166 -17.57 11.79 8.46
N VAL A 167 -16.63 12.16 7.59
CA VAL A 167 -15.87 11.32 6.64
C VAL A 167 -15.43 9.96 7.22
N THR A 168 -15.16 9.88 8.53
CA THR A 168 -14.76 8.65 9.22
C THR A 168 -15.84 7.55 9.23
N GLY A 169 -17.11 7.89 9.48
CA GLY A 169 -18.22 6.91 9.47
C GLY A 169 -18.48 6.32 8.08
N ASN A 170 -18.19 7.10 7.03
CA ASN A 170 -18.37 6.70 5.64
C ASN A 170 -17.20 5.85 5.11
N ILE A 171 -15.98 6.04 5.64
CA ILE A 171 -14.85 5.16 5.35
C ILE A 171 -15.10 3.75 5.91
N SER A 172 -15.59 3.63 7.15
CA SER A 172 -15.85 2.32 7.78
C SER A 172 -16.97 1.51 7.10
N SER A 173 -18.00 2.18 6.58
CA SER A 173 -19.10 1.54 5.85
C SER A 173 -18.69 1.12 4.43
N ALA A 174 -17.92 1.94 3.72
CA ALA A 174 -17.32 1.55 2.44
C ALA A 174 -16.34 0.39 2.61
N ALA A 175 -15.48 0.43 3.63
CA ALA A 175 -14.59 -0.67 3.99
C ALA A 175 -15.34 -1.99 4.22
N SER A 176 -16.49 -1.93 4.91
CA SER A 176 -17.35 -3.11 5.12
C SER A 176 -17.92 -3.67 3.80
N ARG A 177 -18.31 -2.83 2.84
CA ARG A 177 -18.79 -3.31 1.54
C ARG A 177 -17.66 -3.89 0.68
N PHE A 178 -16.50 -3.24 0.66
CA PHE A 178 -15.32 -3.79 -0.02
C PHE A 178 -14.87 -5.11 0.59
N ARG A 179 -15.06 -5.31 1.90
CA ARG A 179 -14.89 -6.61 2.55
C ARG A 179 -15.76 -7.67 1.94
N ASP A 180 -17.05 -7.39 1.83
CA ASP A 180 -18.04 -8.38 1.41
C ASP A 180 -17.83 -8.72 -0.07
N VAL A 181 -17.42 -7.74 -0.89
CA VAL A 181 -16.99 -7.94 -2.28
C VAL A 181 -15.71 -8.77 -2.35
N ALA A 182 -14.68 -8.42 -1.57
CA ALA A 182 -13.42 -9.17 -1.52
C ALA A 182 -13.67 -10.63 -1.08
N TYR A 183 -14.48 -10.87 -0.05
CA TYR A 183 -14.85 -12.23 0.35
C TYR A 183 -15.65 -12.95 -0.73
N SER A 184 -16.60 -12.29 -1.40
CA SER A 184 -17.34 -12.91 -2.51
C SER A 184 -16.41 -13.28 -3.68
N LEU A 185 -15.41 -12.44 -3.98
CA LEU A 185 -14.39 -12.72 -4.98
C LEU A 185 -13.47 -13.85 -4.54
N ILE A 186 -13.04 -13.89 -3.27
CA ILE A 186 -12.27 -14.98 -2.69
C ILE A 186 -13.06 -16.29 -2.79
N ASP A 187 -14.32 -16.32 -2.37
CA ASP A 187 -15.15 -17.53 -2.33
C ASP A 187 -15.41 -18.06 -3.75
N SER A 188 -15.71 -17.17 -4.70
CA SER A 188 -15.90 -17.54 -6.11
C SER A 188 -14.60 -17.93 -6.84
N GLY A 189 -13.46 -17.36 -6.44
CA GLY A 189 -12.15 -17.61 -7.04
C GLY A 189 -11.38 -18.76 -6.41
N ALA A 190 -11.56 -19.05 -5.12
CA ALA A 190 -10.83 -20.08 -4.39
C ALA A 190 -11.14 -21.49 -4.92
N ASP A 191 -12.38 -21.74 -5.33
CA ASP A 191 -12.79 -23.00 -5.96
C ASP A 191 -12.08 -23.29 -7.28
N VAL A 192 -11.59 -22.24 -7.96
CA VAL A 192 -10.95 -22.32 -9.28
C VAL A 192 -9.43 -22.17 -9.19
N TYR A 193 -8.94 -21.35 -8.27
CA TYR A 193 -7.55 -20.86 -8.22
C TYR A 193 -6.83 -21.10 -6.88
N GLY A 194 -7.53 -21.63 -5.87
CA GLY A 194 -6.98 -22.05 -4.58
C GLY A 194 -6.55 -20.92 -3.65
N ASN A 195 -5.84 -21.28 -2.57
CA ASN A 195 -5.53 -20.39 -1.45
C ASN A 195 -4.60 -19.21 -1.80
N THR A 196 -3.81 -19.30 -2.88
CA THR A 196 -2.93 -18.19 -3.30
C THR A 196 -3.71 -17.00 -3.83
N PHE A 197 -4.82 -17.24 -4.53
CA PHE A 197 -5.74 -16.18 -4.96
C PHE A 197 -6.40 -15.51 -3.74
N ALA A 198 -6.85 -16.32 -2.78
CA ALA A 198 -7.42 -15.83 -1.53
C ALA A 198 -6.42 -14.97 -0.74
N SER A 199 -5.16 -15.40 -0.67
CA SER A 199 -4.07 -14.67 -0.02
C SER A 199 -3.84 -13.30 -0.66
N ALA A 200 -3.74 -13.26 -1.99
CA ALA A 200 -3.45 -12.02 -2.72
C ALA A 200 -4.59 -11.00 -2.60
N LEU A 201 -5.84 -11.46 -2.71
CA LEU A 201 -7.00 -10.58 -2.55
C LEU A 201 -7.19 -10.16 -1.09
N GLY A 202 -6.87 -11.03 -0.13
CA GLY A 202 -6.84 -10.71 1.28
C GLY A 202 -5.79 -9.65 1.64
N ASP A 203 -4.59 -9.70 1.06
CA ASP A 203 -3.58 -8.65 1.26
C ASP A 203 -4.00 -7.30 0.64
N ALA A 204 -4.65 -7.31 -0.54
CA ALA A 204 -5.19 -6.09 -1.14
C ALA A 204 -6.34 -5.52 -0.30
N ALA A 205 -7.28 -6.38 0.10
CA ALA A 205 -8.45 -6.02 0.90
C ALA A 205 -8.09 -5.64 2.34
N SER A 206 -7.07 -6.24 2.96
CA SER A 206 -6.66 -5.95 4.34
C SER A 206 -6.32 -4.47 4.55
N THR A 207 -5.96 -3.74 3.50
CA THR A 207 -5.78 -2.27 3.51
C THR A 207 -7.06 -1.53 3.93
N PHE A 208 -8.23 -2.09 3.63
CA PHE A 208 -9.55 -1.54 3.95
C PHE A 208 -10.14 -2.04 5.26
N LEU A 209 -9.78 -3.25 5.68
CA LEU A 209 -10.55 -4.00 6.68
C LEU A 209 -10.12 -3.79 8.14
N MET A 210 -9.11 -2.97 8.39
CA MET A 210 -8.46 -2.90 9.70
C MET A 210 -9.34 -2.35 10.83
N ASP A 211 -10.47 -1.70 10.52
CA ASP A 211 -11.45 -1.20 11.53
C ASP A 211 -12.46 -2.24 12.05
N HIS A 212 -12.48 -3.48 11.53
CA HIS A 212 -13.49 -4.49 11.91
C HIS A 212 -12.87 -5.80 12.39
N GLU A 213 -12.20 -5.74 13.55
CA GLU A 213 -11.46 -6.83 14.23
C GLU A 213 -12.28 -8.11 14.53
N HIS A 214 -13.60 -8.10 14.38
CA HIS A 214 -14.47 -9.11 15.00
C HIS A 214 -15.02 -10.21 14.08
N LEU A 215 -14.68 -10.23 12.78
CA LEU A 215 -15.29 -11.20 11.84
C LEU A 215 -14.32 -11.94 10.90
N ALA A 216 -13.01 -11.72 11.02
CA ALA A 216 -12.03 -12.56 10.33
C ALA A 216 -11.85 -13.90 11.07
N THR A 217 -12.79 -14.83 10.92
CA THR A 217 -12.59 -16.18 11.44
C THR A 217 -11.73 -17.01 10.49
N GLY A 218 -10.53 -17.35 10.96
CA GLY A 218 -9.97 -18.69 10.78
C GLY A 218 -8.79 -18.83 9.81
N GLU A 219 -7.60 -18.50 10.32
CA GLU A 219 -6.28 -19.01 9.88
C GLU A 219 -5.51 -18.20 8.81
N ASP A 220 -4.66 -17.29 9.34
CA ASP A 220 -3.33 -16.91 8.88
C ASP A 220 -3.16 -16.02 7.64
N PHE A 221 -3.60 -14.76 7.72
CA PHE A 221 -2.98 -13.70 6.93
C PHE A 221 -1.78 -13.13 7.69
N THR A 222 -0.57 -13.35 7.18
CA THR A 222 0.68 -12.81 7.76
C THR A 222 0.60 -11.28 7.94
N SER A 223 -0.08 -10.58 7.05
CA SER A 223 -0.39 -9.14 7.15
C SER A 223 -1.20 -8.79 8.41
N HIS A 224 -2.22 -9.58 8.77
CA HIS A 224 -3.04 -9.33 9.95
C HIS A 224 -2.23 -9.47 11.24
N GLU A 225 -1.50 -10.58 11.40
CA GLU A 225 -0.67 -10.83 12.59
C GLU A 225 0.42 -9.77 12.75
N LEU A 226 1.07 -9.38 11.65
CA LEU A 226 2.07 -8.31 11.67
C LEU A 226 1.45 -6.94 11.98
N SER A 227 0.27 -6.66 11.45
CA SER A 227 -0.43 -5.39 11.69
C SER A 227 -0.85 -5.28 13.15
N LYS A 228 -1.52 -6.30 13.68
CA LYS A 228 -1.91 -6.35 15.09
C LYS A 228 -0.69 -6.23 16.01
N ALA A 229 0.37 -6.97 15.71
CA ALA A 229 1.59 -6.91 16.51
C ALA A 229 2.23 -5.50 16.48
N ALA A 230 2.16 -4.79 15.35
CA ALA A 230 2.67 -3.43 15.19
C ALA A 230 1.75 -2.36 15.79
N ALA A 231 0.44 -2.60 15.79
CA ALA A 231 -0.54 -1.76 16.47
C ALA A 231 -0.35 -1.79 17.99
N GLU A 232 -0.08 -2.96 18.56
CA GLU A 232 0.24 -3.13 19.99
C GLU A 232 1.65 -2.63 20.35
N ASP A 233 2.60 -2.75 19.41
CA ASP A 233 4.01 -2.38 19.59
C ASP A 233 4.58 -1.75 18.31
N PRO A 234 4.58 -0.40 18.22
CA PRO A 234 5.05 0.32 17.02
C PRO A 234 6.50 0.05 16.64
N SER A 235 7.33 -0.53 17.53
CA SER A 235 8.68 -0.98 17.16
C SER A 235 8.70 -2.09 16.10
N LYS A 236 7.55 -2.74 15.86
CA LYS A 236 7.38 -3.77 14.82
C LYS A 236 6.91 -3.23 13.46
N LEU A 237 6.65 -1.93 13.35
CA LEU A 237 6.33 -1.28 12.06
C LEU A 237 7.36 -1.57 10.95
N PRO A 238 8.70 -1.63 11.20
CA PRO A 238 9.67 -1.99 10.16
C PRO A 238 9.40 -3.37 9.54
N ALA A 239 8.99 -4.36 10.36
CA ALA A 239 8.68 -5.69 9.89
C ALA A 239 7.41 -5.72 9.02
N LEU A 240 6.36 -4.99 9.45
CA LEU A 240 5.12 -4.84 8.67
C LEU A 240 5.37 -4.14 7.32
N GLN A 241 6.11 -3.04 7.33
CA GLN A 241 6.49 -2.33 6.11
C GLN A 241 7.30 -3.23 5.16
N GLN A 242 8.24 -4.00 5.71
CA GLN A 242 9.03 -4.92 4.89
C GLN A 242 8.20 -6.06 4.30
N TYR A 243 7.19 -6.55 5.01
CA TYR A 243 6.25 -7.54 4.49
C TYR A 243 5.58 -7.02 3.21
N TYR A 244 4.98 -5.83 3.23
CA TYR A 244 4.31 -5.29 2.05
C TYR A 244 5.27 -5.00 0.87
N LYS A 245 6.53 -4.68 1.13
CA LYS A 245 7.58 -4.54 0.09
C LYS A 245 7.90 -5.83 -0.67
N ARG A 246 7.53 -7.00 -0.13
CA ARG A 246 7.71 -8.31 -0.78
C ARG A 246 6.41 -9.01 -1.14
N ALA A 247 5.29 -8.68 -0.48
CA ALA A 247 3.98 -9.26 -0.76
C ALA A 247 3.40 -8.74 -2.09
N PHE A 248 3.59 -7.45 -2.39
CA PHE A 248 3.13 -6.86 -3.64
C PHE A 248 4.16 -6.96 -4.76
N LEU A 249 3.68 -7.33 -5.95
CA LEU A 249 4.36 -7.12 -7.22
C LEU A 249 4.46 -5.62 -7.54
N PRO A 250 5.27 -5.23 -8.53
CA PRO A 250 5.31 -3.85 -9.02
C PRO A 250 3.93 -3.28 -9.32
N GLN A 251 3.72 -1.99 -8.99
CA GLN A 251 2.42 -1.31 -9.08
C GLN A 251 1.68 -1.48 -10.41
N PRO A 252 2.32 -1.41 -11.59
CA PRO A 252 1.60 -1.63 -12.85
C PRO A 252 0.95 -3.02 -12.94
N LEU A 253 1.61 -4.05 -12.41
CA LEU A 253 1.11 -5.43 -12.43
C LEU A 253 -0.04 -5.61 -11.44
N GLU A 254 0.08 -5.06 -10.23
CA GLU A 254 -0.98 -5.11 -9.22
C GLU A 254 -2.24 -4.40 -9.68
N ARG A 255 -2.08 -3.19 -10.23
CA ARG A 255 -3.19 -2.40 -10.77
C ARG A 255 -3.84 -3.07 -11.97
N GLU A 256 -3.06 -3.57 -12.92
CA GLU A 256 -3.64 -4.27 -14.08
C GLU A 256 -4.38 -5.54 -13.66
N TRP A 257 -3.85 -6.30 -12.71
CA TRP A 257 -4.54 -7.49 -12.20
C TRP A 257 -5.85 -7.12 -11.51
N LEU A 258 -5.85 -6.15 -10.58
CA LEU A 258 -7.09 -5.73 -9.94
C LEU A 258 -8.09 -5.17 -10.94
N ARG A 259 -7.70 -4.27 -11.85
CA ARG A 259 -8.61 -3.69 -12.84
C ARG A 259 -9.33 -4.73 -13.70
N ARG A 260 -8.70 -5.88 -13.96
CA ARG A 260 -9.30 -7.00 -14.70
C ARG A 260 -10.34 -7.79 -13.89
N HIS A 261 -10.32 -7.73 -12.57
CA HIS A 261 -11.23 -8.46 -11.68
C HIS A 261 -12.25 -7.54 -11.01
N ASP A 262 -11.79 -6.39 -10.51
CA ASP A 262 -12.58 -5.37 -9.84
C ASP A 262 -11.87 -4.01 -9.97
N HIS A 263 -12.36 -3.18 -10.90
CA HIS A 263 -11.82 -1.84 -11.14
C HIS A 263 -12.14 -0.87 -10.00
N GLU A 264 -13.26 -1.06 -9.31
CA GLU A 264 -13.60 -0.24 -8.16
C GLU A 264 -12.61 -0.51 -7.02
N LEU A 265 -12.38 -1.78 -6.68
CA LEU A 265 -11.37 -2.16 -5.68
C LEU A 265 -9.96 -1.68 -6.05
N GLU A 266 -9.60 -1.68 -7.34
CA GLU A 266 -8.33 -1.10 -7.80
C GLU A 266 -8.20 0.38 -7.45
N LEU A 267 -9.25 1.18 -7.70
CA LEU A 267 -9.28 2.60 -7.41
C LEU A 267 -9.08 2.88 -5.92
N PHE A 268 -9.74 2.10 -5.08
CA PHE A 268 -9.66 2.24 -3.63
C PHE A 268 -8.35 1.68 -3.06
N THR A 269 -7.69 0.71 -3.70
CA THR A 269 -6.41 0.15 -3.22
C THR A 269 -5.20 0.78 -3.92
N HIS A 270 -4.74 0.19 -5.01
CA HIS A 270 -3.44 0.50 -5.61
C HIS A 270 -3.44 1.78 -6.45
N ALA A 271 -4.58 2.25 -6.96
CA ALA A 271 -4.62 3.52 -7.69
C ALA A 271 -4.35 4.72 -6.78
N ARG A 272 -4.80 4.68 -5.52
CA ARG A 272 -4.50 5.73 -4.52
C ARG A 272 -3.01 5.97 -4.34
N ASN A 273 -2.17 4.96 -4.54
CA ASN A 273 -0.71 5.12 -4.44
C ASN A 273 -0.18 6.14 -5.44
N GLU A 274 -0.73 6.16 -6.66
CA GLU A 274 -0.42 7.15 -7.68
C GLU A 274 -0.87 8.54 -7.24
N ARG A 275 -2.11 8.65 -6.74
CA ARG A 275 -2.68 9.91 -6.25
C ARG A 275 -1.90 10.52 -5.09
N ILE A 276 -1.51 9.70 -4.12
CA ILE A 276 -0.70 10.10 -2.96
C ILE A 276 0.66 10.64 -3.42
N ALA A 277 1.32 9.96 -4.37
CA ALA A 277 2.60 10.43 -4.90
C ALA A 277 2.45 11.73 -5.70
N ALA A 278 1.41 11.85 -6.54
CA ALA A 278 1.10 13.08 -7.28
C ALA A 278 0.83 14.26 -6.33
N TRP A 279 0.06 14.04 -5.26
CA TRP A 279 -0.19 15.05 -4.24
C TRP A 279 1.10 15.55 -3.60
N ALA A 280 1.97 14.61 -3.20
CA ALA A 280 3.24 14.93 -2.56
C ALA A 280 4.15 15.75 -3.49
N LEU A 281 4.23 15.38 -4.77
CA LEU A 281 5.02 16.09 -5.77
C LEU A 281 4.45 17.49 -6.05
N TYR A 282 3.14 17.62 -6.17
CA TYR A 282 2.47 18.90 -6.43
C TYR A 282 2.62 19.89 -5.27
N HIS A 283 2.55 19.42 -4.02
CA HIS A 283 2.66 20.26 -2.83
C HIS A 283 4.09 20.45 -2.32
N ALA A 284 5.08 19.80 -2.94
CA ALA A 284 6.47 19.99 -2.57
C ALA A 284 6.95 21.41 -2.92
N ASP A 285 7.54 22.11 -1.94
CA ASP A 285 8.10 23.45 -2.13
C ASP A 285 9.56 23.47 -2.58
N GLY A 286 10.18 22.30 -2.70
CA GLY A 286 11.56 22.10 -3.17
C GLY A 286 12.65 22.39 -2.12
N SER A 287 12.29 22.74 -0.88
CA SER A 287 13.24 23.21 0.13
C SER A 287 13.27 22.40 1.43
N ARG A 288 12.19 21.68 1.76
CA ARG A 288 12.00 21.05 3.08
C ARG A 288 11.57 19.60 2.93
N PRO A 289 12.10 18.66 3.73
CA PRO A 289 11.62 17.28 3.73
C PRO A 289 10.09 17.16 3.79
N VAL A 290 9.57 16.25 2.96
CA VAL A 290 8.14 15.92 2.90
C VAL A 290 7.95 14.53 3.51
N HIS A 291 7.11 14.43 4.53
CA HIS A 291 6.75 13.19 5.20
C HIS A 291 5.34 12.79 4.82
N LEU A 292 5.18 11.57 4.30
CA LEU A 292 3.89 10.98 3.95
C LEU A 292 3.55 9.90 4.98
N ILE A 293 2.45 10.07 5.71
CA ILE A 293 1.93 9.08 6.66
C ILE A 293 0.80 8.31 5.97
N VAL A 294 1.09 7.06 5.59
CA VAL A 294 0.25 6.23 4.73
C VAL A 294 0.04 4.86 5.37
N GLY A 295 -1.00 4.13 4.98
CA GLY A 295 -1.14 2.73 5.36
C GLY A 295 0.08 1.92 4.92
N ALA A 296 0.53 0.96 5.73
CA ALA A 296 1.73 0.17 5.42
C ALA A 296 1.65 -0.55 4.06
N ALA A 297 0.43 -0.90 3.62
CA ALA A 297 0.19 -1.48 2.30
C ALA A 297 0.37 -0.48 1.14
N HIS A 298 0.12 0.81 1.37
CA HIS A 298 0.27 1.87 0.36
C HIS A 298 1.74 2.29 0.18
N GLN A 299 2.56 2.21 1.24
CA GLN A 299 3.95 2.66 1.22
C GLN A 299 4.74 2.17 -0.01
N PRO A 300 4.80 0.87 -0.35
CA PRO A 300 5.60 0.41 -1.49
C PRO A 300 5.14 1.01 -2.83
N GLY A 301 3.84 1.26 -2.97
CA GLY A 301 3.29 1.84 -4.18
C GLY A 301 3.57 3.33 -4.32
N VAL A 302 3.45 4.08 -3.23
CA VAL A 302 3.80 5.50 -3.21
C VAL A 302 5.29 5.69 -3.52
N VAL A 303 6.15 4.88 -2.90
CA VAL A 303 7.60 4.85 -3.19
C VAL A 303 7.84 4.56 -4.67
N TYR A 304 7.14 3.57 -5.24
CA TYR A 304 7.27 3.24 -6.66
C TYR A 304 7.01 4.45 -7.57
N TYR A 305 5.94 5.22 -7.34
CA TYR A 305 5.61 6.38 -8.19
C TYR A 305 6.58 7.55 -7.99
N LEU A 306 7.06 7.80 -6.77
CA LEU A 306 8.11 8.80 -6.53
C LEU A 306 9.42 8.42 -7.25
N GLU A 307 9.81 7.15 -7.22
CA GLU A 307 10.97 6.66 -7.97
C GLU A 307 10.75 6.69 -9.48
N ALA A 308 9.55 6.36 -9.95
CA ALA A 308 9.20 6.40 -11.36
C ALA A 308 9.22 7.84 -11.90
N TYR A 309 8.75 8.81 -11.12
CA TYR A 309 8.87 10.24 -11.44
C TYR A 309 10.33 10.67 -11.54
N ARG A 310 11.15 10.36 -10.52
CA ARG A 310 12.60 10.61 -10.50
C ARG A 310 13.30 10.06 -11.74
N GLU A 311 12.86 8.91 -12.22
CA GLU A 311 13.45 8.17 -13.34
C GLU A 311 12.82 8.53 -14.70
N ASN A 312 11.90 9.51 -14.76
CA ASN A 312 11.15 9.88 -15.96
C ASN A 312 10.38 8.71 -16.61
N ARG A 313 9.94 7.75 -15.79
CA ARG A 313 9.11 6.60 -16.22
C ARG A 313 7.62 6.84 -16.03
N TRP A 314 7.26 7.86 -15.27
CA TRP A 314 5.89 8.28 -14.99
C TRP A 314 5.89 9.79 -14.75
N ASP A 315 4.77 10.43 -15.09
CA ASP A 315 4.50 11.84 -14.85
C ASP A 315 3.04 11.96 -14.43
N TYR A 316 2.74 12.83 -13.46
CA TYR A 316 1.37 13.06 -13.01
C TYR A 316 0.61 14.07 -13.88
N GLY A 317 1.28 14.71 -14.84
CA GLY A 317 0.69 15.70 -15.71
C GLY A 317 0.22 16.95 -14.97
N GLU A 318 -0.96 17.44 -15.34
CA GLU A 318 -1.63 18.50 -14.58
C GLU A 318 -2.32 17.89 -13.36
N PHE A 319 -2.07 18.45 -12.18
CA PHE A 319 -2.67 17.95 -10.96
C PHE A 319 -4.18 18.20 -10.96
N GLU A 320 -4.95 17.11 -10.96
CA GLU A 320 -6.41 17.15 -10.91
C GLU A 320 -6.90 17.57 -9.52
N PHE A 321 -7.82 18.53 -9.46
CA PHE A 321 -8.59 18.84 -8.26
C PHE A 321 -9.97 18.21 -8.36
N VAL A 322 -10.26 17.29 -7.43
CA VAL A 322 -11.60 16.67 -7.35
C VAL A 322 -12.51 17.50 -6.43
N PRO A 323 -13.82 17.60 -6.75
CA PRO A 323 -14.79 18.37 -5.95
C PRO A 323 -14.96 17.91 -4.49
#